data_AF-A0A969QWK1-F1
#
_entry.id   AF-A0A969QWK1-F1
#
_cell.length_a   1.000
_cell.length_b   1.000
_cell.length_c   1.000
_cell.angle_alpha   90.00
_cell.angle_beta   90.00
_cell.angle_gamma   90.00
#
_symmetry.space_group_name_H-M   'P 1'
#
loop_
_entity.id
_entity.type
_entity.pdbx_description
1 polymer ?
#
loop_
_entity_poly.entity_id
_entity_poly.type
_entity_poly.pdbx_seq_one_letter_code
_entity_poly.pdbx_strand_id
1 'polypeptide(L)'
;MLALLFVAVAIAVPVLLHTKPWKPDDPHFQFRHLDNETYPFVSVEELVKLMASEQGVTVLDARETPSTFAVQSGLNRNIPGFARARWTDFMDGDNLKTPEAMAQAYRDRGVMNDRPVVVYGGWAADNFWGEEGRVWWHLYWLNHPNARILYGGIWAWDSKVHKVQRSMCWFTAGPSCCTPF
;
A
#
# COMPACT_ATOMS: atom_id res chain seq x y z
N MET A 1 -19.54 -61.98 -25.21
CA MET A 1 -19.12 -61.37 -23.94
C MET A 1 -17.66 -60.94 -24.08
N LEU A 2 -17.41 -59.68 -24.43
CA LEU A 2 -16.07 -59.06 -24.37
C LEU A 2 -16.16 -57.88 -23.42
N ALA A 3 -15.42 -57.94 -22.31
CA ALA A 3 -15.30 -56.86 -21.35
C ALA A 3 -14.11 -55.96 -21.75
N LEU A 4 -14.39 -54.71 -22.09
CA LEU A 4 -13.39 -53.66 -22.31
C LEU A 4 -12.92 -53.14 -20.94
N LEU A 5 -11.66 -53.40 -20.59
CA LEU A 5 -11.00 -52.82 -19.43
C LEU A 5 -10.40 -51.46 -19.82
N PHE A 6 -10.98 -50.38 -19.29
CA PHE A 6 -10.38 -49.05 -19.31
C PHE A 6 -9.22 -49.01 -18.31
N VAL A 7 -8.00 -48.84 -18.80
CA VAL A 7 -6.84 -48.51 -17.95
C VAL A 7 -6.78 -46.99 -17.83
N ALA A 8 -7.25 -46.46 -16.70
CA ALA A 8 -7.04 -45.06 -16.34
C ALA A 8 -5.59 -44.87 -15.90
N VAL A 9 -4.78 -44.23 -16.75
CA VAL A 9 -3.43 -43.77 -16.37
C VAL A 9 -3.59 -42.47 -15.59
N ALA A 10 -3.59 -42.56 -14.26
CA ALA A 10 -3.49 -41.40 -13.39
C ALA A 10 -2.05 -40.86 -13.46
N ILE A 11 -1.82 -39.84 -14.28
CA ILE A 11 -0.56 -39.09 -14.27
C ILE A 11 -0.59 -38.18 -13.04
N ALA A 12 -0.05 -38.67 -11.92
CA ALA A 12 0.25 -37.83 -10.78
C ALA A 12 1.46 -36.96 -11.15
N VAL A 13 1.22 -35.73 -11.59
CA VAL A 13 2.26 -34.69 -11.62
C VAL A 13 2.53 -34.34 -10.16
N PRO A 14 3.71 -34.64 -9.59
CA PRO A 14 4.00 -34.21 -8.24
C PRO A 14 4.08 -32.68 -8.29
N VAL A 15 3.07 -32.01 -7.72
CA VAL A 15 3.23 -30.63 -7.30
C VAL A 15 4.35 -30.65 -6.27
N LEU A 16 5.57 -30.35 -6.72
CA LEU A 16 6.69 -30.04 -5.85
C LEU A 16 6.33 -28.70 -5.17
N LEU A 17 5.46 -28.77 -4.17
CA LEU A 17 5.31 -27.70 -3.20
C LEU A 17 6.71 -27.53 -2.62
N HIS A 18 7.36 -26.43 -2.96
CA HIS A 18 8.64 -26.02 -2.41
C HIS A 18 8.40 -25.65 -0.93
N THR A 19 8.12 -26.64 -0.08
CA THR A 19 7.86 -26.46 1.35
C THR A 19 9.20 -26.39 2.09
N LYS A 20 10.05 -25.45 1.71
CA LYS A 20 11.07 -25.00 2.67
C LYS A 20 10.28 -24.26 3.77
N PRO A 21 10.29 -24.74 5.03
CA PRO A 21 9.62 -24.04 6.11
C PRO A 21 10.21 -22.63 6.21
N TRP A 22 9.36 -21.65 6.54
CA TRP A 22 9.80 -20.29 6.80
C TRP A 22 10.90 -20.30 7.86
N LYS A 23 12.08 -19.75 7.52
CA LYS A 23 13.22 -19.62 8.41
C LYS A 23 13.39 -18.13 8.74
N PRO A 24 13.00 -17.68 9.94
CA PRO A 24 13.16 -16.27 10.34
C PRO A 24 14.62 -15.80 10.30
N ASP A 25 15.57 -16.72 10.45
CA ASP A 25 17.01 -16.44 10.55
C ASP A 25 17.75 -16.63 9.21
N ASP A 26 17.02 -16.68 8.09
CA ASP A 26 17.65 -16.72 6.77
C ASP A 26 18.39 -15.39 6.52
N PRO A 27 19.71 -15.41 6.27
CA PRO A 27 20.49 -14.18 6.08
C PRO A 27 20.05 -13.36 4.87
N HIS A 28 19.27 -13.93 3.95
CA HIS A 28 18.64 -13.21 2.84
C HIS A 28 17.43 -12.34 3.28
N PHE A 29 16.88 -12.57 4.48
CA PHE A 29 15.80 -11.81 5.10
C PHE A 29 16.29 -11.12 6.38
N GLN A 30 17.20 -10.16 6.24
CA GLN A 30 17.48 -9.22 7.33
C GLN A 30 16.28 -8.29 7.47
N PHE A 31 15.26 -8.70 8.24
CA PHE A 31 14.21 -7.79 8.64
C PHE A 31 14.86 -6.66 9.44
N ARG A 32 14.81 -5.43 8.91
CA ARG A 32 15.05 -4.26 9.74
C ARG A 32 14.06 -4.34 10.89
N HIS A 33 14.57 -4.45 12.11
CA HIS A 33 13.77 -4.45 13.32
C HIS A 33 12.95 -3.15 13.33
N LEU A 34 11.64 -3.29 13.14
CA LEU A 34 10.70 -2.19 13.32
C LEU A 34 10.43 -2.16 14.82
N ASP A 35 11.18 -1.35 15.56
CA ASP A 35 10.87 -1.08 16.95
C ASP A 35 9.58 -0.23 17.07
N ASN A 36 9.10 -0.04 18.30
CA ASN A 36 7.90 0.74 18.58
C ASN A 36 8.03 2.24 18.21
N GLU A 37 9.23 2.71 17.86
CA GLU A 37 9.50 4.05 17.33
C GLU A 37 9.45 4.10 15.79
N THR A 38 9.50 2.92 15.14
CA THR A 38 9.45 2.72 13.68
C THR A 38 8.11 2.11 13.26
N TYR A 39 7.01 2.54 13.88
CA TYR A 39 5.67 2.16 13.43
C TYR A 39 5.51 2.61 11.97
N PRO A 40 5.06 1.75 11.04
CA PRO A 40 5.02 2.09 9.63
C PRO A 40 3.94 3.14 9.35
N PHE A 41 3.05 3.44 10.30
CA PHE A 41 1.96 4.39 10.12
C PHE A 41 2.25 5.75 10.75
N VAL A 42 1.79 6.80 10.09
CA VAL A 42 1.72 8.17 10.61
C VAL A 42 0.29 8.67 10.58
N SER A 43 -0.06 9.51 11.54
CA SER A 43 -1.32 10.27 11.57
C SER A 43 -1.31 11.44 10.58
N VAL A 44 -2.47 12.04 10.34
CA VAL A 44 -2.60 13.27 9.54
C VAL A 44 -1.88 14.42 10.22
N GLU A 45 -1.96 14.53 11.55
CA GLU A 45 -1.29 15.55 12.34
C GLU A 45 0.22 15.47 12.21
N GLU A 46 0.79 14.26 12.22
CA GLU A 46 2.21 14.06 12.00
C GLU A 46 2.61 14.40 10.57
N LEU A 47 1.85 13.99 9.56
CA LEU A 47 2.11 14.37 8.17
C LEU A 47 2.14 15.88 7.99
N VAL A 48 1.19 16.62 8.58
CA VAL A 48 1.17 18.09 8.54
C VAL A 48 2.42 18.69 9.20
N LYS A 49 2.88 18.14 10.33
CA LYS A 49 4.14 18.58 10.97
C LYS A 49 5.35 18.33 10.08
N LEU A 50 5.41 17.17 9.41
CA LEU A 50 6.50 16.84 8.48
C LEU A 50 6.52 17.80 7.27
N MET A 51 5.35 18.10 6.70
CA MET A 51 5.22 19.08 5.62
C MET A 51 5.67 20.49 6.00
N ALA A 52 5.43 20.90 7.25
CA ALA A 52 5.83 22.21 7.76
C ALA A 52 7.29 22.27 8.26
N SER A 53 7.97 21.13 8.34
CA SER A 53 9.37 21.06 8.80
C SER A 53 10.34 21.56 7.73
N GLU A 54 11.52 22.03 8.14
CA GLU A 54 12.58 22.45 7.21
C GLU A 54 13.07 21.32 6.31
N GLN A 55 13.08 20.08 6.83
CA GLN A 55 13.44 18.87 6.08
C GLN A 55 12.40 18.52 5.01
N GLY A 56 11.13 18.89 5.23
CA GLY A 56 10.00 18.54 4.38
C GLY A 56 9.67 17.06 4.39
N VAL A 57 8.83 16.64 3.44
CA VAL A 57 8.41 15.25 3.25
C VAL A 57 8.08 14.98 1.78
N THR A 58 8.41 13.79 1.30
CA THR A 58 7.94 13.30 0.00
C THR A 58 6.65 12.54 0.19
N VAL A 59 5.58 12.99 -0.48
CA VAL A 59 4.26 12.36 -0.38
C VAL A 59 4.00 11.52 -1.62
N LEU A 60 3.72 10.23 -1.45
CA LEU A 60 3.44 9.31 -2.55
C LEU A 60 1.98 8.85 -2.54
N ASP A 61 1.30 9.03 -3.66
CA ASP A 61 -0.06 8.55 -3.89
C ASP A 61 -0.04 7.20 -4.61
N ALA A 62 -0.37 6.14 -3.86
CA ALA A 62 -0.32 4.75 -4.33
C ALA A 62 -1.59 4.28 -5.06
N ARG A 63 -2.67 5.06 -5.00
CA ARG A 63 -3.99 4.68 -5.55
C ARG A 63 -3.89 4.35 -7.03
N GLU A 64 -4.45 3.26 -7.55
CA GLU A 64 -4.41 3.01 -9.01
C GLU A 64 -5.35 3.93 -9.79
N THR A 65 -6.56 4.11 -9.25
CA THR A 65 -7.57 5.04 -9.74
C THR A 65 -7.91 6.03 -8.63
N PRO A 66 -8.34 7.27 -8.95
CA PRO A 66 -9.05 8.07 -7.96
C PRO A 66 -10.22 7.23 -7.44
N SER A 67 -10.46 7.19 -6.12
CA SER A 67 -11.56 6.38 -5.60
C SER A 67 -12.86 6.75 -6.32
N THR A 68 -13.71 5.77 -6.62
CA THR A 68 -15.03 6.01 -7.23
C THR A 68 -15.80 7.07 -6.47
N PHE A 69 -15.64 7.12 -5.14
CA PHE A 69 -16.14 8.21 -4.33
C PHE A 69 -15.46 9.56 -4.61
N ALA A 70 -14.13 9.66 -4.76
CA ALA A 70 -13.46 10.90 -5.14
C ALA A 70 -13.94 11.44 -6.50
N VAL A 71 -14.30 10.55 -7.43
CA VAL A 71 -14.91 10.90 -8.72
C VAL A 71 -16.38 11.34 -8.53
N GLN A 72 -17.18 10.58 -7.78
CA GLN A 72 -18.61 10.86 -7.56
C GLN A 72 -18.88 12.08 -6.66
N SER A 73 -18.00 12.38 -5.72
CA SER A 73 -18.11 13.53 -4.82
C SER A 73 -17.49 14.80 -5.39
N GLY A 74 -16.82 14.74 -6.55
CA GLY A 74 -16.03 15.85 -7.11
C GLY A 74 -14.80 16.21 -6.27
N LEU A 75 -14.47 15.40 -5.25
CA LEU A 75 -13.36 15.59 -4.33
C LEU A 75 -12.14 14.80 -4.82
N ASN A 76 -11.57 15.13 -5.97
CA ASN A 76 -10.21 14.68 -6.28
C ASN A 76 -9.20 15.51 -5.47
N ARG A 77 -9.24 15.40 -4.15
CA ARG A 77 -8.40 16.17 -3.24
C ARG A 77 -7.18 15.36 -2.87
N ASN A 78 -6.20 15.36 -3.77
CA ASN A 78 -4.89 14.82 -3.45
C ASN A 78 -4.22 15.61 -2.33
N ILE A 79 -3.34 14.93 -1.60
CA ILE A 79 -2.50 15.58 -0.61
C ILE A 79 -1.54 16.55 -1.32
N PRO A 80 -1.36 17.80 -0.86
CA PRO A 80 -0.46 18.76 -1.50
C PRO A 80 0.96 18.20 -1.70
N GLY A 81 1.56 18.47 -2.86
CA GLY A 81 2.90 18.02 -3.19
C GLY A 81 3.04 16.52 -3.47
N PHE A 82 1.93 15.79 -3.66
CA PHE A 82 1.99 14.37 -3.99
C PHE A 82 2.70 14.09 -5.31
N ALA A 83 3.42 12.97 -5.35
CA ALA A 83 3.82 12.29 -6.57
C ALA A 83 3.07 10.95 -6.70
N ARG A 84 2.69 10.57 -7.93
CA ARG A 84 2.02 9.28 -8.17
C ARG A 84 3.03 8.15 -8.13
N ALA A 85 2.73 7.09 -7.38
CA ALA A 85 3.59 5.92 -7.27
C ALA A 85 2.72 4.66 -7.21
N ARG A 86 2.23 4.19 -8.37
CA ARG A 86 1.42 2.97 -8.41
C ARG A 86 2.35 1.77 -8.27
N TRP A 87 1.89 0.70 -7.65
CA TRP A 87 2.70 -0.51 -7.51
C TRP A 87 3.17 -1.06 -8.87
N THR A 88 2.34 -0.92 -9.92
CA THR A 88 2.65 -1.29 -11.31
C THR A 88 3.78 -0.47 -11.93
N ASP A 89 4.05 0.74 -11.44
CA ASP A 89 5.16 1.57 -11.93
C ASP A 89 6.53 0.93 -11.63
N PHE A 90 6.58 -0.03 -10.71
CA PHE A 90 7.79 -0.70 -10.22
C PHE A 90 7.90 -2.17 -10.67
N MET A 91 7.03 -2.60 -11.58
CA MET A 91 7.01 -3.95 -12.14
C MET A 91 7.61 -3.99 -13.55
N ASP A 92 8.17 -5.14 -13.91
CA ASP A 92 8.59 -5.53 -15.26
C ASP A 92 7.89 -6.86 -15.61
N GLY A 93 6.75 -6.76 -16.30
CA GLY A 93 5.80 -7.87 -16.43
C GLY A 93 5.29 -8.32 -15.07
N ASP A 94 5.41 -9.62 -14.79
CA ASP A 94 5.01 -10.22 -13.51
C ASP A 94 6.06 -10.07 -12.40
N ASN A 95 7.24 -9.53 -12.72
CA ASN A 95 8.37 -9.40 -11.80
C ASN A 95 8.54 -7.96 -11.31
N LEU A 96 9.30 -7.77 -10.23
CA LEU A 96 9.79 -6.44 -9.86
C LEU A 96 10.86 -5.99 -10.86
N LYS A 97 10.92 -4.69 -11.13
CA LYS A 97 12.09 -4.07 -11.77
C LYS A 97 13.34 -4.32 -10.91
N THR A 98 14.53 -4.16 -11.49
CA THR A 98 15.78 -4.26 -10.71
C THR A 98 15.79 -3.19 -9.59
N PRO A 99 16.51 -3.43 -8.48
CA PRO A 99 16.62 -2.46 -7.40
C PRO A 99 17.04 -1.06 -7.88
N GLU A 100 17.98 -0.98 -8.83
CA GLU A 100 18.50 0.28 -9.39
C GLU A 100 17.43 1.02 -10.17
N ALA A 101 16.65 0.30 -10.99
CA ALA A 101 15.56 0.87 -11.77
C ALA A 101 14.39 1.33 -10.89
N MET A 102 14.06 0.57 -9.84
CA MET A 102 13.07 0.99 -8.85
C MET A 102 13.54 2.23 -8.08
N ALA A 103 14.79 2.24 -7.62
CA ALA A 103 15.36 3.37 -6.90
C ALA A 103 15.40 4.62 -7.78
N GLN A 104 15.72 4.50 -9.07
CA GLN A 104 15.63 5.62 -10.02
C GLN A 104 14.19 6.12 -10.16
N ALA A 105 13.23 5.22 -10.36
CA ALA A 105 11.82 5.60 -10.48
C ALA A 105 11.29 6.32 -9.22
N TYR A 106 11.76 5.94 -8.03
CA TYR A 106 11.45 6.65 -6.78
C TYR A 106 12.14 8.03 -6.71
N ARG A 107 13.41 8.15 -7.11
CA ARG A 107 14.11 9.44 -7.18
C ARG A 107 13.42 10.43 -8.12
N ASP A 108 12.92 9.95 -9.27
CA ASP A 108 12.16 10.77 -10.22
C ASP A 108 10.85 11.33 -9.61
N ARG A 109 10.39 10.74 -8.50
CA ARG A 109 9.23 11.16 -7.71
C ARG A 109 9.63 11.94 -6.44
N GLY A 110 10.89 12.35 -6.34
CA GLY A 110 11.41 13.15 -5.22
C GLY A 110 11.75 12.34 -3.97
N VAL A 111 11.83 11.01 -4.04
CA VAL A 111 12.31 10.20 -2.90
C VAL A 111 13.81 10.39 -2.75
N MET A 112 14.22 10.81 -1.55
CA MET A 112 15.60 11.08 -1.16
C MET A 112 15.85 10.55 0.25
N ASN A 113 17.09 10.14 0.54
CA ASN A 113 17.46 9.60 1.86
C ASN A 113 17.46 10.66 2.97
N ASP A 114 17.49 11.94 2.61
CA ASP A 114 17.60 13.07 3.53
C ASP A 114 16.26 13.56 4.08
N ARG A 115 15.14 12.91 3.72
CA ARG A 115 13.79 13.30 4.14
C ARG A 115 12.87 12.08 4.28
N PRO A 116 11.81 12.17 5.10
CA PRO A 116 10.81 11.12 5.19
C PRO A 116 10.01 10.97 3.90
N VAL A 117 9.51 9.76 3.66
CA VAL A 117 8.52 9.44 2.63
C VAL A 117 7.24 8.98 3.31
N VAL A 118 6.11 9.57 2.94
CA VAL A 118 4.78 9.13 3.40
C VAL A 118 3.96 8.69 2.20
N VAL A 119 3.62 7.40 2.18
CA VAL A 119 2.77 6.78 1.18
C VAL A 119 1.33 6.82 1.66
N TYR A 120 0.39 7.19 0.79
CA TYR A 120 -1.04 7.09 1.10
C TYR A 120 -1.77 6.38 -0.04
N GLY A 121 -2.85 5.70 0.33
CA GLY A 121 -3.73 5.01 -0.61
C GLY A 121 -5.20 5.33 -0.37
N GLY A 122 -6.06 4.48 -0.92
CA GLY A 122 -7.51 4.56 -0.72
C GLY A 122 -7.98 3.93 0.60
N TRP A 123 -7.08 3.28 1.35
CA TRP A 123 -7.39 2.57 2.58
C TRP A 123 -8.51 1.53 2.36
N ALA A 124 -9.47 1.46 3.28
CA ALA A 124 -10.60 0.53 3.26
C ALA A 124 -11.75 0.93 2.30
N ALA A 125 -11.50 1.73 1.27
CA ALA A 125 -12.52 2.04 0.27
C ALA A 125 -12.70 0.90 -0.75
N ASP A 126 -13.90 0.83 -1.33
CA ASP A 126 -14.20 -0.16 -2.38
C ASP A 126 -13.21 -0.06 -3.55
N ASN A 127 -12.76 -1.22 -4.03
CA ASN A 127 -11.75 -1.39 -5.09
C ASN A 127 -10.30 -1.02 -4.72
N PHE A 128 -10.02 -0.70 -3.45
CA PHE A 128 -8.64 -0.61 -2.95
C PHE A 128 -8.30 -1.89 -2.18
N TRP A 129 -7.06 -2.33 -2.30
CA TRP A 129 -6.59 -3.57 -1.67
C TRP A 129 -5.39 -3.34 -0.75
N GLY A 130 -5.00 -2.08 -0.55
CA GLY A 130 -3.86 -1.70 0.26
C GLY A 130 -2.60 -1.47 -0.57
N GLU A 131 -2.74 -0.83 -1.74
CA GLU A 131 -1.64 -0.51 -2.65
C GLU A 131 -0.51 0.28 -1.96
N GLU A 132 -0.86 1.13 -1.00
CA GLU A 132 0.09 1.87 -0.15
C GLU A 132 1.03 0.96 0.62
N GLY A 133 0.56 -0.21 1.05
CA GLY A 133 1.38 -1.22 1.70
C GLY A 133 2.40 -1.83 0.75
N ARG A 134 2.00 -2.05 -0.52
CA ARG A 134 2.91 -2.59 -1.56
C ARG A 134 4.01 -1.60 -1.92
N VAL A 135 3.66 -0.33 -2.08
CA VAL A 135 4.60 0.76 -2.38
C VAL A 135 5.53 1.03 -1.18
N TRP A 136 4.99 1.05 0.04
CA TRP A 136 5.82 1.15 1.25
C TRP A 136 6.78 -0.05 1.38
N TRP A 137 6.32 -1.27 1.09
CA TRP A 137 7.17 -2.46 1.12
C TRP A 137 8.32 -2.37 0.12
N HIS A 138 8.11 -1.80 -1.07
CA HIS A 138 9.21 -1.54 -2.01
C HIS A 138 10.27 -0.63 -1.41
N LEU A 139 9.88 0.48 -0.79
CA LEU A 139 10.81 1.42 -0.15
C LEU A 139 11.56 0.75 1.01
N TYR A 140 10.86 -0.05 1.82
CA TYR A 140 11.46 -0.83 2.88
C TYR A 140 12.47 -1.86 2.34
N TRP A 141 12.12 -2.59 1.28
CA TRP A 141 12.98 -3.58 0.63
C TRP A 141 14.22 -2.95 -0.02
N LEU A 142 14.09 -1.74 -0.57
CA LEU A 142 15.19 -0.91 -1.07
C LEU A 142 15.98 -0.22 0.06
N ASN A 143 15.68 -0.53 1.32
CA ASN A 143 16.34 -0.01 2.52
C ASN A 143 16.24 1.52 2.66
N HIS A 144 15.13 2.13 2.25
CA HIS A 144 14.89 3.55 2.49
C HIS A 144 14.86 3.83 4.01
N PRO A 145 15.60 4.84 4.51
CA PRO A 145 15.82 4.99 5.94
C PRO A 145 14.54 5.36 6.71
N ASN A 146 13.61 6.08 6.07
CA ASN A 146 12.42 6.63 6.70
C ASN A 146 11.21 6.65 5.75
N ALA A 147 10.57 5.49 5.54
CA ALA A 147 9.31 5.37 4.81
C ALA A 147 8.16 5.00 5.76
N ARG A 148 7.00 5.64 5.57
CA ARG A 148 5.78 5.47 6.38
C ARG A 148 4.53 5.45 5.49
N ILE A 149 3.40 5.06 6.05
CA ILE A 149 2.07 4.97 5.45
C ILE A 149 1.15 5.93 6.21
N LEU A 150 0.37 6.74 5.52
CA LEU A 150 -0.65 7.57 6.15
C LEU A 150 -1.82 6.70 6.64
N TYR A 151 -2.02 6.66 7.95
CA TYR A 151 -3.12 5.90 8.56
C TYR A 151 -4.48 6.45 8.12
N GLY A 152 -5.33 5.59 7.56
CA GLY A 152 -6.63 5.99 7.01
C GLY A 152 -6.57 6.64 5.63
N GLY A 153 -5.38 6.75 5.03
CA GLY A 153 -5.18 7.18 3.64
C GLY A 153 -5.79 8.53 3.30
N ILE A 154 -6.26 8.67 2.06
CA ILE A 154 -6.83 9.94 1.56
C ILE A 154 -8.08 10.39 2.31
N TRP A 155 -8.80 9.46 2.93
CA TRP A 155 -10.01 9.73 3.69
C TRP A 155 -9.74 10.42 5.01
N ALA A 156 -8.71 9.96 5.74
CA ALA A 156 -8.28 10.61 6.96
C ALA A 156 -7.86 12.05 6.66
N TRP A 157 -7.11 12.27 5.57
CA TRP A 157 -6.73 13.60 5.10
C TRP A 157 -7.95 14.49 4.82
N ASP A 158 -8.88 14.04 3.97
CA ASP A 158 -10.08 14.80 3.60
C ASP A 158 -10.97 15.12 4.81
N SER A 159 -11.17 14.16 5.72
CA SER A 159 -11.95 14.37 6.95
C SER A 159 -11.39 15.50 7.83
N LYS A 160 -10.06 15.64 7.88
CA LYS A 160 -9.37 16.65 8.69
C LYS A 160 -9.40 18.02 8.01
N VAL A 161 -9.18 18.08 6.70
CA VAL A 161 -9.11 19.33 5.94
C VAL A 161 -10.52 19.90 5.68
N HIS A 162 -11.53 19.06 5.47
CA HIS A 162 -12.87 19.48 5.08
C HIS A 162 -13.92 19.32 6.18
N LYS A 163 -13.52 18.91 7.40
CA LYS A 163 -14.42 18.60 8.52
C LYS A 163 -15.62 17.75 8.07
N VAL A 164 -15.37 16.73 7.25
CA VAL A 164 -16.43 15.78 6.89
C VAL A 164 -16.71 14.94 8.14
N GLN A 165 -17.75 15.30 8.89
CA GLN A 165 -18.32 14.42 9.89
C GLN A 165 -18.88 13.19 9.17
N ARG A 166 -18.05 12.15 9.03
CA ARG A 166 -18.59 10.79 8.91
C ARG A 166 -18.65 10.23 10.30
N SER A 167 -19.86 10.06 10.81
CA SER A 167 -20.12 9.13 11.90
C SER A 167 -19.45 7.80 11.52
N MET A 168 -18.47 7.44 12.34
CA MET A 168 -17.68 6.22 12.25
C MET A 168 -18.62 5.02 12.47
N CYS A 169 -19.30 4.55 11.42
CA CYS A 169 -20.06 3.31 11.49
C CYS A 169 -19.11 2.14 11.20
N TRP A 170 -18.29 1.79 12.19
CA TRP A 170 -17.53 0.54 12.18
C TRP A 170 -17.96 -0.25 13.40
N PHE A 171 -18.48 -1.46 13.16
CA PHE A 171 -18.77 -2.50 14.15
C PHE A 171 -19.80 -2.15 15.24
N THR A 172 -21.08 -2.10 14.86
CA THR A 172 -22.23 -2.77 15.51
C THR A 172 -23.54 -2.10 15.10
N ALA A 173 -24.54 -2.93 14.78
CA ALA A 173 -25.96 -2.61 14.57
C ALA A 173 -26.45 -2.15 13.17
N GLY A 174 -26.98 -3.12 12.40
CA GLY A 174 -28.26 -3.03 11.68
C GLY A 174 -28.38 -2.17 10.42
N PRO A 175 -29.40 -2.39 9.56
CA PRO A 175 -29.46 -1.84 8.20
C PRO A 175 -29.94 -0.37 8.08
N SER A 176 -29.96 0.44 9.14
CA SER A 176 -30.71 1.71 9.15
C SER A 176 -29.86 2.99 9.08
N CYS A 177 -28.56 2.93 8.80
CA CYS A 177 -27.70 4.13 8.83
C CYS A 177 -27.52 4.87 7.48
N CYS A 178 -28.53 4.88 6.61
CA CYS A 178 -28.49 5.68 5.38
C CYS A 178 -29.87 6.31 5.07
N THR A 179 -30.13 7.53 5.56
CA THR A 179 -31.04 8.45 4.86
C THR A 179 -30.43 9.86 4.84
N PRO A 180 -30.34 10.52 3.67
CA PRO A 180 -29.82 11.88 3.57
C PRO A 180 -30.88 12.92 3.94
N PHE A 181 -30.44 14.00 4.61
CA PHE A 181 -31.06 15.33 4.54
C PHE A 181 -30.10 16.26 3.81
#